data_AF-A0A7K2MMX0-F1
#
_entry.id   AF-A0A7K2MMX0-F1
#
_cell.length_a   1.000
_cell.length_b   1.000
_cell.length_c   1.000
_cell.angle_alpha   90.00
_cell.angle_beta   90.00
_cell.angle_gamma   90.00
#
_symmetry.space_group_name_H-M   'P 1'
#
loop_
_entity.id
_entity.type
_entity.pdbx_description
1 polymer ?
#
loop_
_entity_poly.entity_id
_entity_poly.type
_entity_poly.pdbx_seq_one_letter_code
_entity_poly.pdbx_strand_id
1 'polypeptide(L)'
;MPIVAQSTETTDWVSRFADEVIAESERRAPGKPVVVASGLSPSGPIHLGNLREVMTPHLVADEVRRRGHQVRHLISWDDYDRYRKVPAGVPGVDESWAEHIGKPLTSVPAPKGSSYPNWAEHFKAAMTASLAELGVEFDGISQTEQYTSGVYREQILH
;
A
#
# COMPACT_ATOMS: atom_id res chain seq x y z
N MET A 1 -7.04 2.55 32.58
CA MET A 1 -7.34 1.33 31.81
C MET A 1 -8.14 1.75 30.59
N PRO A 2 -7.79 1.34 29.36
CA PRO A 2 -8.63 1.65 28.23
C PRO A 2 -9.91 0.82 28.34
N ILE A 3 -11.05 1.47 28.13
CA ILE A 3 -12.35 0.83 28.05
C ILE A 3 -12.37 0.06 26.72
N VAL A 4 -12.20 -1.26 26.78
CA VAL A 4 -12.49 -2.13 25.64
C VAL A 4 -14.01 -2.19 25.52
N ALA A 5 -14.57 -1.52 24.53
CA ALA A 5 -15.97 -1.68 24.18
C ALA A 5 -16.21 -3.16 23.85
N GLN A 6 -17.05 -3.83 24.65
CA GLN A 6 -17.50 -5.17 24.33
C GLN A 6 -18.45 -5.07 23.12
N SER A 7 -18.07 -5.72 22.02
CA SER A 7 -18.87 -5.78 20.80
C SER A 7 -20.19 -6.49 21.07
N THR A 8 -21.30 -5.80 20.84
CA THR A 8 -22.67 -6.30 20.94
C THR A 8 -23.01 -7.19 19.73
N GLU A 9 -23.83 -8.22 19.95
CA GLU A 9 -24.25 -9.36 19.09
C GLU A 9 -24.56 -9.16 17.58
N THR A 10 -24.42 -7.97 17.00
CA THR A 10 -24.32 -7.80 15.54
C THR A 10 -22.86 -7.82 15.12
N THR A 11 -22.38 -8.94 14.58
CA THR A 11 -21.03 -9.03 14.01
C THR A 11 -20.91 -8.03 12.86
N ASP A 12 -20.22 -6.92 13.10
CA ASP A 12 -19.88 -5.96 12.07
C ASP A 12 -18.98 -6.62 11.02
N TRP A 13 -18.83 -5.98 9.85
CA TRP A 13 -18.07 -6.56 8.75
C TRP A 13 -16.60 -6.82 9.12
N VAL A 14 -15.98 -5.97 9.95
CA VAL A 14 -14.58 -6.13 10.36
C VAL A 14 -14.45 -7.38 11.21
N SER A 15 -15.31 -7.52 12.23
CA SER A 15 -15.31 -8.68 13.12
C SER A 15 -15.50 -9.99 12.35
N ARG A 16 -16.41 -10.00 11.37
CA ARG A 16 -16.69 -11.17 10.53
C ARG A 16 -15.49 -11.53 9.64
N PHE A 17 -14.88 -10.55 8.98
CA PHE A 17 -13.71 -10.83 8.15
C PHE A 17 -12.47 -11.20 8.97
N ALA A 18 -12.34 -10.70 10.20
CA ALA A 18 -11.29 -11.16 11.11
C ALA A 18 -11.44 -12.66 11.43
N ASP A 19 -12.67 -13.14 11.70
CA ASP A 19 -12.94 -14.57 11.90
C ASP A 19 -12.51 -15.39 10.66
N GLU A 20 -12.97 -14.98 9.49
CA GLU A 20 -12.69 -15.66 8.22
C GLU A 20 -11.17 -15.70 7.91
N VAL A 21 -10.47 -14.57 8.09
CA VAL A 21 -9.04 -14.46 7.80
C VAL A 21 -8.20 -15.26 8.81
N ILE A 22 -8.53 -15.24 10.10
CA ILE A 22 -7.82 -16.03 11.11
C ILE A 22 -7.97 -17.53 10.82
N ALA A 23 -9.19 -17.99 10.56
CA ALA A 23 -9.46 -19.38 10.25
C ALA A 23 -8.73 -19.84 8.97
N GLU A 24 -8.75 -19.01 7.93
CA GLU A 24 -8.09 -19.34 6.67
C GLU A 24 -6.56 -19.30 6.76
N SER A 25 -6.01 -18.37 7.54
CA SER A 25 -4.57 -18.29 7.81
C SER A 25 -4.08 -19.55 8.52
N GLU A 26 -4.76 -19.99 9.57
CA GLU A 26 -4.39 -21.22 10.28
C GLU A 26 -4.53 -22.46 9.39
N ARG A 27 -5.54 -22.49 8.50
CA ARG A 27 -5.71 -23.59 7.55
C ARG A 27 -4.62 -23.67 6.50
N ARG A 28 -4.18 -22.54 5.94
CA ARG A 28 -3.19 -22.50 4.83
C ARG A 28 -1.75 -22.48 5.30
N ALA A 29 -1.48 -21.83 6.43
CA ALA A 29 -0.14 -21.61 6.94
C ALA A 29 -0.13 -21.62 8.48
N PRO A 30 -0.35 -22.80 9.11
CA PRO A 30 -0.39 -22.93 10.57
C PRO A 30 0.81 -22.28 11.26
N GLY A 31 0.55 -21.49 12.30
CA GLY A 31 1.60 -20.82 13.07
C GLY A 31 2.35 -19.69 12.35
N LYS A 32 1.95 -19.30 11.13
CA LYS A 32 2.48 -18.09 10.48
C LYS A 32 1.63 -16.87 10.84
N PRO A 33 2.22 -15.66 10.88
CA PRO A 33 1.45 -14.43 11.03
C PRO A 33 0.42 -14.28 9.90
N VAL A 34 -0.74 -13.71 10.24
CA VAL A 34 -1.73 -13.27 9.26
C VAL A 34 -1.09 -12.17 8.41
N VAL A 35 -1.26 -12.21 7.09
CA VAL A 35 -0.81 -11.13 6.20
C VAL A 35 -2.04 -10.52 5.52
N VAL A 36 -2.26 -9.23 5.75
CA VAL A 36 -3.19 -8.43 4.95
C VAL A 36 -2.37 -7.55 4.02
N ALA A 37 -2.86 -7.29 2.81
CA ALA A 37 -2.13 -6.55 1.80
C ALA A 37 -3.00 -5.55 1.04
N SER A 38 -2.39 -4.45 0.61
CA SER A 38 -2.93 -3.51 -0.37
C SER A 38 -1.86 -3.12 -1.39
N GLY A 39 -2.26 -2.61 -2.55
CA GLY A 39 -1.35 -2.18 -3.63
C GLY A 39 -1.65 -0.75 -4.04
N LEU A 40 -0.62 0.06 -4.22
CA LEU A 40 -0.76 1.45 -4.64
C LEU A 40 0.27 1.80 -5.70
N SER A 41 -0.22 2.22 -6.86
CA SER A 41 0.62 2.77 -7.93
C SER A 41 0.74 4.29 -7.76
N PRO A 42 1.94 4.83 -7.44
CA PRO A 42 2.15 6.28 -7.24
C PRO A 42 2.29 7.02 -8.58
N SER A 43 1.33 6.79 -9.47
CA SER A 43 1.32 7.32 -10.84
C SER A 43 0.79 8.75 -10.94
N GLY A 44 0.25 9.30 -9.85
CA GLY A 44 -0.26 10.66 -9.77
C GLY A 44 -0.87 10.95 -8.40
N PRO A 45 -1.65 12.04 -8.27
CA PRO A 45 -2.25 12.44 -7.00
C PRO A 45 -3.09 11.31 -6.38
N ILE A 46 -2.86 11.06 -5.11
CA ILE A 46 -3.61 10.09 -4.32
C ILE A 46 -4.99 10.69 -3.97
N HIS A 47 -6.03 9.87 -4.08
CA HIS A 47 -7.40 10.26 -3.74
C HIS A 47 -8.02 9.35 -2.66
N LEU A 48 -9.18 9.73 -2.13
CA LEU A 48 -9.88 8.97 -1.09
C LEU A 48 -10.14 7.50 -1.44
N GLY A 49 -10.36 7.20 -2.73
CA GLY A 49 -10.45 5.82 -3.22
C GLY A 49 -9.19 4.97 -2.96
N ASN A 50 -7.98 5.52 -3.10
CA ASN A 50 -6.74 4.82 -2.76
C ASN A 50 -6.63 4.60 -1.25
N LEU A 51 -7.04 5.59 -0.46
CA LEU A 51 -7.05 5.45 1.00
C LEU A 51 -7.99 4.32 1.43
N ARG A 52 -9.18 4.21 0.81
CA ARG A 52 -10.11 3.12 1.10
C ARG A 52 -9.50 1.74 0.87
N GLU A 53 -8.67 1.59 -0.16
CA GLU A 53 -7.98 0.34 -0.46
C GLU A 53 -7.00 -0.08 0.66
N VAL A 54 -6.32 0.88 1.29
CA VAL A 54 -5.45 0.62 2.45
C VAL A 54 -6.27 0.40 3.73
N MET A 55 -7.28 1.25 3.97
CA MET A 55 -8.02 1.23 5.23
C MET A 55 -8.86 -0.03 5.41
N THR A 56 -9.37 -0.61 4.32
CA THR A 56 -10.19 -1.83 4.38
C THR A 56 -9.44 -3.02 5.01
N PRO A 57 -8.27 -3.44 4.49
CA PRO A 57 -7.45 -4.48 5.12
C PRO A 57 -6.87 -4.04 6.46
N HIS A 58 -6.55 -2.74 6.63
CA HIS A 58 -6.03 -2.23 7.89
C HIS A 58 -7.01 -2.44 9.07
N LEU A 59 -8.29 -2.12 8.90
CA LEU A 59 -9.30 -2.31 9.95
C LEU A 59 -9.42 -3.79 10.36
N VAL A 60 -9.34 -4.71 9.40
CA VAL A 60 -9.32 -6.15 9.69
C VAL A 60 -8.03 -6.54 10.43
N ALA A 61 -6.87 -6.04 10.01
CA ALA A 61 -5.61 -6.30 10.72
C ALA A 61 -5.63 -5.77 12.16
N ASP A 62 -6.20 -4.60 12.40
CA ASP A 62 -6.33 -4.05 13.74
C ASP A 62 -7.20 -4.93 14.64
N GLU A 63 -8.31 -5.45 14.12
CA GLU A 63 -9.15 -6.38 14.85
C GLU A 63 -8.44 -7.72 15.11
N VAL A 64 -7.72 -8.26 14.12
CA VAL A 64 -6.89 -9.47 14.29
C VAL A 64 -5.82 -9.25 15.37
N ARG A 65 -5.17 -8.08 15.38
CA ARG A 65 -4.16 -7.71 16.38
C ARG A 65 -4.78 -7.57 17.78
N ARG A 66 -5.95 -6.94 17.89
CA ARG A 66 -6.70 -6.78 19.16
C ARG A 66 -7.08 -8.13 19.78
N ARG A 67 -7.26 -9.16 18.96
CA ARG A 67 -7.52 -10.54 19.38
C ARG A 67 -6.26 -11.34 19.75
N GLY A 68 -5.08 -10.73 19.68
CA GLY A 68 -3.82 -11.34 20.11
C GLY A 68 -3.09 -12.15 19.03
N HIS A 69 -3.54 -12.11 17.77
CA HIS A 69 -2.84 -12.75 16.67
C HIS A 69 -1.73 -11.85 16.12
N GLN A 70 -0.62 -12.45 15.69
CA GLN A 70 0.40 -11.74 14.92
C GLN A 70 -0.13 -11.42 13.53
N VAL A 71 0.00 -10.17 13.11
CA VAL A 71 -0.46 -9.69 11.80
C VAL A 71 0.57 -8.76 11.17
N ARG A 72 0.79 -8.94 9.88
CA ARG A 72 1.58 -8.05 9.01
C ARG A 72 0.63 -7.32 8.07
N HIS A 73 0.67 -6.00 8.10
CA HIS A 73 -0.05 -5.15 7.15
C HIS A 73 0.93 -4.69 6.06
N LEU A 74 0.85 -5.31 4.88
CA LEU A 74 1.74 -5.04 3.76
C LEU A 74 1.14 -4.00 2.81
N ILE A 75 1.93 -3.01 2.40
CA ILE A 75 1.59 -2.12 1.28
C ILE A 75 2.63 -2.31 0.19
N SER A 76 2.18 -2.79 -0.97
CA SER A 76 2.99 -2.82 -2.19
C SER A 76 2.91 -1.47 -2.88
N TRP A 77 4.04 -0.77 -2.98
CA TRP A 77 4.15 0.39 -3.84
C TRP A 77 4.52 -0.08 -5.24
N ASP A 78 3.57 -0.03 -6.17
CA ASP A 78 3.76 -0.41 -7.57
C ASP A 78 4.50 0.69 -8.35
N ASP A 79 5.60 1.16 -7.77
CA ASP A 79 6.46 2.23 -8.28
C ASP A 79 7.35 1.81 -9.45
N TYR A 80 7.31 0.52 -9.80
CA TYR A 80 7.91 -0.04 -11.01
C TYR A 80 6.96 -0.03 -12.22
N ASP A 81 5.70 0.39 -12.02
CA ASP A 81 4.76 0.60 -13.13
C ASP A 81 5.33 1.54 -14.17
N ARG A 82 4.96 1.33 -15.43
CA ARG A 82 5.33 2.25 -16.51
C ARG A 82 4.59 3.57 -16.38
N TYR A 83 5.28 4.67 -16.59
CA TYR A 83 4.68 5.98 -16.79
C TYR A 83 3.89 6.00 -18.11
N ARG A 84 2.56 5.95 -18.02
CA ARG A 84 1.68 5.68 -19.18
C ARG A 84 1.40 6.91 -20.06
N LYS A 85 1.35 8.08 -19.44
CA LYS A 85 1.02 9.37 -20.08
C LYS A 85 1.46 10.50 -19.17
N VAL A 86 1.58 11.70 -19.71
CA VAL A 86 1.72 12.92 -18.91
C VAL A 86 0.36 13.28 -18.30
N PRO A 87 0.18 13.27 -16.96
CA PRO A 87 -1.09 13.65 -16.35
C PRO A 87 -1.35 15.15 -16.49
N ALA A 88 -2.60 15.50 -16.78
CA ALA A 88 -3.03 16.89 -16.80
C ALA A 88 -3.14 17.45 -15.36
N GLY A 89 -2.80 18.72 -15.19
CA GLY A 89 -3.05 19.44 -13.94
C GLY A 89 -2.08 19.14 -12.79
N VAL A 90 -0.92 18.51 -13.06
CA VAL A 90 0.15 18.38 -12.07
C VAL A 90 1.04 19.62 -12.15
N PRO A 91 1.10 20.47 -11.11
CA PRO A 91 1.96 21.66 -11.11
C PRO A 91 3.43 21.28 -11.31
N GLY A 92 4.16 22.03 -12.13
CA GLY A 92 5.57 21.76 -12.41
C GLY A 92 5.81 20.62 -13.40
N VAL A 93 4.76 20.07 -14.03
CA VAL A 93 4.86 19.09 -15.12
C VAL A 93 4.41 19.76 -16.41
N ASP A 94 5.19 19.60 -17.47
CA ASP A 94 4.90 20.10 -18.80
C ASP A 94 5.10 19.00 -19.87
N GLU A 95 4.91 19.35 -21.14
CA GLU A 95 4.98 18.40 -22.25
C GLU A 95 6.32 17.66 -22.36
N SER A 96 7.42 18.22 -21.83
CA SER A 96 8.73 17.54 -21.84
C SER A 96 8.69 16.22 -21.06
N TRP A 97 7.78 16.05 -20.09
CA TRP A 97 7.63 14.78 -19.37
C TRP A 97 7.22 13.61 -20.27
N ALA A 98 6.74 13.88 -21.48
CA ALA A 98 6.43 12.85 -22.46
C ALA A 98 7.66 11.99 -22.82
N GLU A 99 8.89 12.53 -22.69
CA GLU A 99 10.13 11.79 -22.93
C GLU A 99 10.38 10.65 -21.91
N HIS A 100 9.64 10.64 -20.81
CA HIS A 100 9.73 9.60 -19.78
C HIS A 100 8.64 8.54 -19.90
N ILE A 101 7.74 8.64 -20.88
CA ILE A 101 6.70 7.62 -21.10
C ILE A 101 7.35 6.26 -21.34
N GLY A 102 6.83 5.24 -20.65
CA GLY A 102 7.34 3.87 -20.69
C GLY A 102 8.40 3.56 -19.63
N LYS A 103 9.06 4.56 -19.03
CA LYS A 103 10.00 4.35 -17.92
C LYS A 103 9.24 3.97 -16.64
N PRO A 104 9.86 3.20 -15.72
CA PRO A 104 9.32 2.99 -14.37
C PRO A 104 9.06 4.33 -13.65
N LEU A 105 8.05 4.43 -12.79
CA LEU A 105 7.74 5.67 -12.05
C LEU A 105 8.93 6.15 -11.20
N THR A 106 9.73 5.25 -10.66
CA THR A 106 10.99 5.56 -9.95
C THR A 106 12.09 6.16 -10.83
N SER A 107 11.98 6.03 -12.15
CA SER A 107 12.93 6.57 -13.13
C SER A 107 12.42 7.83 -13.85
N VAL A 108 11.23 8.32 -13.49
CA VAL A 108 10.66 9.57 -14.01
C VAL A 108 11.02 10.70 -13.03
N PRO A 109 11.51 11.87 -13.49
CA PRO A 109 11.81 12.98 -12.61
C PRO A 109 10.54 13.47 -11.90
N ALA A 110 10.69 13.87 -10.65
CA ALA A 110 9.60 14.51 -9.91
C ALA A 110 9.16 15.82 -10.58
N PRO A 111 7.92 16.29 -10.37
CA PRO A 111 7.48 17.60 -10.83
C PRO A 111 8.44 18.72 -10.43
N LYS A 112 8.62 19.75 -11.28
CA LYS A 112 9.45 20.91 -10.96
C LYS A 112 9.03 21.54 -9.63
N GLY A 113 9.99 21.74 -8.72
CA GLY A 113 9.75 22.27 -7.37
C GLY A 113 9.45 21.20 -6.30
N SER A 114 9.33 19.93 -6.69
CA SER A 114 9.28 18.82 -5.73
C SER A 114 10.58 18.71 -4.92
N SER A 115 10.46 18.42 -3.62
CA SER A 115 11.59 18.06 -2.75
C SER A 115 12.00 16.59 -2.85
N TYR A 116 11.24 15.78 -3.61
CA TYR A 116 11.46 14.34 -3.76
C TYR A 116 12.26 14.02 -5.03
N PRO A 117 13.06 12.93 -5.02
CA PRO A 117 14.01 12.63 -6.08
C PRO A 117 13.36 12.17 -7.39
N ASN A 118 12.17 11.56 -7.35
CA ASN A 118 11.49 11.04 -8.52
C ASN A 118 9.95 11.13 -8.38
N TRP A 119 9.26 10.82 -9.48
CA TRP A 119 7.80 10.86 -9.59
C TRP A 119 7.10 9.99 -8.56
N ALA A 120 7.57 8.75 -8.38
CA ALA A 120 6.99 7.83 -7.41
C ALA A 120 7.10 8.38 -5.99
N GLU A 121 8.29 8.80 -5.54
CA GLU A 121 8.49 9.36 -4.20
C GLU A 121 7.63 10.60 -3.95
N HIS A 122 7.48 11.48 -4.95
CA HIS A 122 6.63 12.67 -4.85
C HIS A 122 5.18 12.32 -4.50
N PHE A 123 4.58 11.34 -5.20
CA PHE A 123 3.17 10.97 -4.96
C PHE A 123 2.99 10.00 -3.78
N LYS A 124 3.98 9.14 -3.49
CA LYS A 124 3.98 8.27 -2.31
C LYS A 124 3.98 9.08 -1.01
N ALA A 125 4.68 10.21 -0.98
CA ALA A 125 4.85 11.01 0.21
C ALA A 125 3.53 11.49 0.83
N ALA A 126 2.58 11.93 0.00
CA ALA A 126 1.28 12.40 0.48
C ALA A 126 0.50 11.28 1.20
N MET A 127 0.42 10.09 0.60
CA MET A 127 -0.23 8.94 1.25
C MET A 127 0.51 8.53 2.52
N THR A 128 1.84 8.45 2.48
CA THR A 128 2.65 8.03 3.64
C THR A 128 2.43 8.98 4.83
N ALA A 129 2.41 10.29 4.58
CA ALA A 129 2.12 11.29 5.62
C ALA A 129 0.70 11.16 6.17
N SER A 130 -0.31 10.97 5.30
CA SER A 130 -1.70 10.78 5.74
C SER A 130 -1.89 9.50 6.56
N LEU A 131 -1.26 8.38 6.17
CA LEU A 131 -1.31 7.14 6.93
C LEU A 131 -0.66 7.31 8.31
N ALA A 132 0.47 8.03 8.39
CA ALA A 132 1.11 8.34 9.66
C ALA A 132 0.23 9.20 10.57
N GLU A 133 -0.46 10.21 10.03
CA GLU A 133 -1.40 11.07 10.78
C GLU A 133 -2.61 10.27 11.31
N LEU A 134 -3.07 9.28 10.54
CA LEU A 134 -4.14 8.37 10.93
C LEU A 134 -3.69 7.27 11.91
N GLY A 135 -2.39 7.17 12.21
CA GLY A 135 -1.84 6.12 13.07
C GLY A 135 -1.80 4.73 12.43
N VAL A 136 -1.82 4.67 11.10
CA VAL A 136 -1.79 3.42 10.34
C VAL A 136 -0.35 2.92 10.24
N GLU A 137 -0.04 1.87 11.00
CA GLU A 137 1.22 1.14 10.85
C GLU A 137 1.15 0.14 9.70
N PHE A 138 2.19 0.12 8.87
CA PHE A 138 2.31 -0.80 7.74
C PHE A 138 3.78 -1.12 7.43
N ASP A 139 3.97 -2.24 6.75
CA ASP A 139 5.23 -2.65 6.13
C ASP A 139 5.15 -2.32 4.63
N GLY A 140 5.90 -1.31 4.20
CA GLY A 140 5.90 -0.83 2.82
C GLY A 140 7.02 -1.47 2.00
N ILE A 141 6.69 -2.03 0.83
CA ILE A 141 7.69 -2.54 -0.11
C ILE A 141 7.66 -1.77 -1.43
N SER A 142 8.84 -1.43 -1.97
CA SER A 142 8.96 -0.87 -3.32
C SER A 142 9.04 -2.00 -4.35
N GLN A 143 8.11 -2.03 -5.31
CA GLN A 143 8.21 -3.00 -6.40
C GLN A 143 9.48 -2.79 -7.23
N THR A 144 9.96 -1.56 -7.41
CA THR A 144 11.23 -1.30 -8.10
C THR A 144 12.37 -2.04 -7.42
N GLU A 145 12.47 -1.96 -6.09
CA GLU A 145 13.50 -2.66 -5.32
C GLU A 145 13.34 -4.18 -5.39
N GLN A 146 12.12 -4.70 -5.25
CA GLN A 146 11.87 -6.15 -5.28
C GLN A 146 12.20 -6.76 -6.65
N TYR A 147 11.82 -6.10 -7.75
CA TYR A 147 12.14 -6.55 -9.11
C TYR A 147 13.65 -6.45 -9.39
N THR A 148 14.28 -5.33 -9.08
CA THR A 148 15.70 -5.09 -9.42
C THR A 148 16.67 -5.91 -8.57
N SER A 149 16.32 -6.23 -7.33
CA SER A 149 17.09 -7.15 -6.49
C SER A 149 16.99 -8.62 -6.93
N GLY A 150 15.98 -8.94 -7.74
CA GLY A 150 15.73 -10.30 -8.22
C GLY A 150 14.96 -11.18 -7.24
N VAL A 151 14.28 -10.60 -6.24
CA VAL A 151 13.42 -11.34 -5.29
C VAL A 151 12.36 -12.17 -6.01
N TYR A 152 11.87 -11.69 -7.15
CA TYR A 152 10.86 -12.38 -7.98
C TYR A 152 11.43 -13.23 -9.12
N ARG A 153 12.77 -13.38 -9.21
CA ARG A 153 13.42 -14.03 -10.37
C ARG A 153 12.94 -15.45 -10.59
N GLU A 154 12.85 -16.24 -9.53
CA GLU A 154 12.46 -17.65 -9.62
C GLU A 154 11.03 -17.77 -10.17
N GLN A 155 10.10 -16.93 -9.70
CA GLN A 155 8.70 -16.94 -10.09
C GLN A 155 8.44 -16.44 -11.52
N ILE A 156 9.35 -15.63 -12.08
CA ILE A 156 9.19 -15.04 -13.42
C ILE A 156 9.77 -15.93 -14.52
N LEU A 157 10.89 -16.61 -14.25
CA LEU A 157 11.64 -17.37 -15.27
C LEU A 157 11.14 -18.81 -15.47
N HIS A 158 9.93 -19.12 -14.98
CA HIS A 158 9.31 -20.43 -15.11
C HIS A 158 8.94 -20.80 -16.55
#